data_AF-A0A395SPV0-F1
#
_entry.id   AF-A0A395SPV0-F1
#
_cell.length_a   1.000
_cell.length_b   1.000
_cell.length_c   1.000
_cell.angle_alpha   90.00
_cell.angle_beta   90.00
_cell.angle_gamma   90.00
#
_symmetry.space_group_name_H-M   'P 1'
#
loop_
_entity.id
_entity.type
_entity.pdbx_description
1 polymer ?
#
loop_
_entity_poly.entity_id
_entity_poly.type
_entity_poly.pdbx_seq_one_letter_code
_entity_poly.pdbx_strand_id
1 'polypeptide(L)'
;MVKIAIAGASSGLARGLLDKLVATEKHEIKALVRKSPSDFPQLQGVEWIQTDFKDKKELVNLLQGVETVLCFFAVHLDPGSENQKRLIDAAIEADVKRFAPSEWGPGVKLADSLDALSWYTGKTEVTMYLEELNSKEKVLEYCRFQPGGFMDYFCHPHQTSKYLNTAVVNIDYEKKSAMVVEGTLDDEIVYTAFEDIINVVTLAVEHQGEWPAVGGICGDRLTIRQLLEIGEKVRGQPFTIEWLKMEDVAAGELKTDNYPRINLPSVPQDQVEAFSKMVIVVCEDRRTFEAFLSTDKLSMSYYQQPNQQPYYQSQQQPYHQPGPPASNMANYQQAFQTTPPGYSQQGYQQGPNIVPGPPIYHPRVGFTRLPARFHIWNVMTSGGSSILELGPQFKGPVAYSAKMFSSSRLKIKEGPYESGKQPVCSIESRHTFSQQSTISFNGFESKFRETSMFMEGASWPFEVDVNGQVQMWQWRKRQGSSSLTIKNFFGSGSQSKLGSWDLIPASGQGPSVASFEAAGGSTSEQDAMLGEFMLRGPASVGQMGDIFVNVSIAVFLRIISQHYISRIAASVG
;
A
#
# COMPACT_ATOMS: atom_id res chain seq x y z
N MET A 1 -24.00 -11.54 -24.97
CA MET A 1 -24.22 -10.11 -24.70
C MET A 1 -24.03 -9.94 -23.21
N VAL A 2 -23.07 -9.12 -22.78
CA VAL A 2 -22.80 -8.88 -21.35
C VAL A 2 -23.30 -7.48 -20.99
N LYS A 3 -24.04 -7.34 -19.89
CA LYS A 3 -24.41 -6.02 -19.36
C LYS A 3 -23.33 -5.50 -18.42
N ILE A 4 -22.78 -4.33 -18.73
CA ILE A 4 -21.59 -3.78 -18.07
C ILE A 4 -21.96 -2.44 -17.41
N ALA A 5 -21.54 -2.23 -16.17
CA ALA A 5 -21.52 -0.89 -15.58
C ALA A 5 -20.07 -0.40 -15.43
N ILE A 6 -19.82 0.84 -15.83
CA ILE A 6 -18.51 1.47 -15.70
C ILE A 6 -18.64 2.66 -14.75
N ALA A 7 -18.10 2.52 -13.54
CA ALA A 7 -18.07 3.58 -12.54
C ALA A 7 -16.85 4.48 -12.74
N GLY A 8 -17.04 5.79 -12.84
CA GLY A 8 -15.95 6.69 -13.23
C GLY A 8 -15.70 6.69 -14.75
N ALA A 9 -16.77 6.51 -15.53
CA ALA A 9 -16.73 6.39 -16.99
C ALA A 9 -16.18 7.63 -17.75
N SER A 10 -15.98 8.74 -17.05
CA SER A 10 -15.36 9.96 -17.60
C SER A 10 -13.83 9.97 -17.56
N SER A 11 -13.19 9.00 -16.90
CA SER A 11 -11.72 8.92 -16.82
C SER A 11 -11.09 8.54 -18.17
N GLY A 12 -9.83 8.93 -18.40
CA GLY A 12 -9.16 8.67 -19.67
C GLY A 12 -9.11 7.20 -20.08
N LEU A 13 -8.75 6.32 -19.13
CA LEU A 13 -8.73 4.87 -19.36
C LEU A 13 -10.14 4.30 -19.61
N ALA A 14 -11.14 4.71 -18.83
CA ALA A 14 -12.52 4.28 -19.04
C ALA A 14 -13.08 4.72 -20.39
N ARG A 15 -12.72 5.93 -20.86
CA ARG A 15 -13.12 6.44 -22.18
C ARG A 15 -12.49 5.66 -23.33
N GLY A 16 -11.22 5.27 -23.21
CA GLY A 16 -10.58 4.39 -24.18
C GLY A 16 -11.22 3.00 -24.22
N LEU A 17 -11.53 2.43 -23.04
CA LEU A 17 -12.24 1.16 -22.94
C LEU A 17 -13.66 1.22 -23.52
N LEU A 18 -14.39 2.31 -23.24
CA LEU A 18 -15.73 2.55 -23.80
C LEU A 18 -15.71 2.53 -25.32
N ASP A 19 -14.81 3.28 -25.96
CA ASP A 19 -14.71 3.31 -27.43
C ASP A 19 -14.46 1.89 -27.99
N LYS A 20 -13.62 1.09 -27.33
CA LYS A 20 -13.37 -0.31 -27.75
C LYS A 20 -14.58 -1.21 -27.55
N LEU A 21 -15.25 -1.15 -26.39
CA LEU A 21 -16.42 -1.97 -26.09
C LEU A 21 -17.59 -1.63 -27.02
N VAL A 22 -17.83 -0.35 -27.29
CA VAL A 22 -18.86 0.10 -28.25
C VAL A 22 -18.59 -0.45 -29.64
N ALA A 23 -17.33 -0.40 -30.11
CA ALA A 23 -16.95 -0.94 -31.42
C ALA A 23 -17.15 -2.47 -31.55
N THR A 24 -17.34 -3.20 -30.44
CA THR A 24 -17.69 -4.63 -30.52
C THR A 24 -19.15 -4.88 -30.87
N GLU A 25 -20.04 -3.91 -30.61
CA GLU A 25 -21.51 -4.04 -30.76
C GLU A 25 -22.14 -5.23 -30.01
N LYS A 26 -21.44 -5.79 -29.01
CA LYS A 26 -21.87 -7.00 -28.28
C LYS A 26 -22.47 -6.75 -26.90
N HIS A 27 -22.39 -5.53 -26.38
CA HIS A 27 -22.59 -5.23 -24.96
C HIS A 27 -23.59 -4.08 -24.76
N GLU A 28 -24.32 -4.12 -23.64
CA GLU A 28 -25.09 -2.98 -23.13
C GLU A 28 -24.29 -2.35 -21.98
N ILE A 29 -24.08 -1.03 -22.02
CA ILE A 29 -23.15 -0.36 -21.11
C ILE A 29 -23.85 0.77 -20.36
N LYS A 30 -23.83 0.71 -19.03
CA LYS A 30 -24.20 1.82 -18.14
C LYS A 30 -22.93 2.58 -17.74
N ALA A 31 -22.78 3.80 -18.24
CA ALA A 31 -21.64 4.67 -17.95
C ALA A 31 -22.00 5.61 -16.78
N LEU A 32 -21.52 5.28 -15.58
CA LEU A 32 -21.85 6.02 -14.35
C LEU A 32 -20.85 7.16 -14.12
N VAL A 33 -21.37 8.38 -14.01
CA VAL A 33 -20.61 9.63 -13.94
C VAL A 33 -21.19 10.61 -12.92
N ARG A 34 -20.37 11.51 -12.38
CA ARG A 34 -20.85 12.60 -11.49
C ARG A 34 -21.35 13.83 -12.26
N LYS A 35 -20.83 14.04 -13.48
CA LYS A 35 -21.19 15.18 -14.35
C LYS A 35 -22.55 14.94 -15.02
N SER A 36 -23.10 15.99 -15.63
CA SER A 36 -24.34 15.89 -16.39
C SER A 36 -24.16 14.91 -17.56
N PRO A 37 -25.12 13.99 -17.82
CA PRO A 37 -25.07 13.09 -18.98
C PRO A 37 -24.99 13.85 -20.31
N SER A 38 -25.52 15.08 -20.37
CA SER A 38 -25.46 15.95 -21.55
C SER A 38 -24.05 16.37 -21.95
N ASP A 39 -23.07 16.25 -21.04
CA ASP A 39 -21.68 16.65 -21.28
C ASP A 39 -20.91 15.58 -22.07
N PHE A 40 -21.53 14.42 -22.34
CA PHE A 40 -20.90 13.27 -22.98
C PHE A 40 -21.55 12.97 -24.35
N PRO A 41 -20.78 12.45 -25.31
CA PRO A 41 -21.32 12.10 -26.62
C PRO A 41 -22.31 10.94 -26.53
N GLN A 42 -23.31 10.96 -27.41
CA GLN A 42 -24.17 9.80 -27.63
C GLN A 42 -23.35 8.69 -28.31
N LEU A 43 -23.36 7.51 -27.70
CA LEU A 43 -22.66 6.32 -28.19
C LEU A 43 -23.66 5.17 -28.25
N GLN A 44 -23.60 4.36 -29.31
CA GLN A 44 -24.47 3.20 -29.46
C GLN A 44 -24.20 2.19 -28.34
N GLY A 45 -25.27 1.69 -27.73
CA GLY A 45 -25.18 0.72 -26.63
C GLY A 45 -24.69 1.31 -25.30
N VAL A 46 -24.55 2.63 -25.16
CA VAL A 46 -24.14 3.30 -23.92
C VAL A 46 -25.25 4.20 -23.38
N GLU A 47 -25.58 4.00 -22.11
CA GLU A 47 -26.43 4.88 -21.33
C GLU A 47 -25.56 5.67 -20.33
N TRP A 48 -25.50 6.99 -20.48
CA TRP A 48 -24.83 7.86 -19.49
C TRP A 48 -25.76 8.15 -18.32
N ILE A 49 -25.35 7.77 -17.11
CA ILE A 49 -26.17 7.90 -15.90
C ILE A 49 -25.42 8.74 -14.88
N GLN A 50 -26.09 9.77 -14.37
CA GLN A 50 -25.55 10.60 -13.31
C GLN A 50 -25.78 9.97 -11.94
N THR A 51 -24.74 9.87 -11.12
CA THR A 51 -24.82 9.46 -9.71
C THR A 51 -23.63 10.04 -8.93
N ASP A 52 -23.82 10.31 -7.64
CA ASP A 52 -22.75 10.73 -6.74
C ASP A 52 -22.12 9.57 -5.95
N PHE A 53 -22.65 8.36 -6.12
CA PHE A 53 -22.23 7.10 -5.48
C PHE A 53 -22.42 7.03 -3.96
N LYS A 54 -23.26 7.91 -3.38
CA LYS A 54 -23.49 7.94 -1.93
C LYS A 54 -24.69 7.13 -1.45
N ASP A 55 -25.69 6.91 -2.31
CA ASP A 55 -26.88 6.13 -1.97
C ASP A 55 -26.74 4.67 -2.45
N LYS A 56 -26.62 3.73 -1.51
CA LYS A 56 -26.54 2.30 -1.82
C LYS A 56 -27.77 1.81 -2.57
N LYS A 57 -28.98 2.26 -2.22
CA LYS A 57 -30.23 1.80 -2.86
C LYS A 57 -30.32 2.25 -4.31
N GLU A 58 -29.90 3.49 -4.59
CA GLU A 58 -29.74 3.98 -5.96
C GLU A 58 -28.78 3.07 -6.73
N LEU A 59 -27.59 2.81 -6.18
CA LEU A 59 -26.60 1.96 -6.82
C LEU A 59 -27.11 0.54 -7.09
N VAL A 60 -27.83 -0.09 -6.15
CA VAL A 60 -28.46 -1.40 -6.36
C VAL A 60 -29.43 -1.35 -7.55
N ASN A 61 -30.30 -0.35 -7.60
CA ASN A 61 -31.24 -0.18 -8.71
C ASN A 61 -30.53 0.01 -10.06
N LEU A 62 -29.44 0.78 -10.08
CA LEU A 62 -28.63 0.99 -11.28
C LEU A 62 -27.91 -0.30 -11.72
N LEU A 63 -27.53 -1.16 -10.78
CA LEU A 63 -26.79 -2.39 -11.04
C LEU A 63 -27.67 -3.63 -11.26
N GLN A 64 -29.00 -3.53 -11.11
CA GLN A 64 -29.91 -4.64 -11.42
C GLN A 64 -29.72 -5.16 -12.85
N GLY A 65 -29.45 -6.46 -12.95
CA GLY A 65 -29.20 -7.15 -14.23
C GLY A 65 -27.84 -6.86 -14.87
N VAL A 66 -26.95 -6.11 -14.20
CA VAL A 66 -25.56 -5.92 -14.62
C VAL A 66 -24.75 -7.15 -14.27
N GLU A 67 -23.97 -7.66 -15.20
CA GLU A 67 -23.14 -8.85 -14.99
C GLU A 67 -21.71 -8.49 -14.56
N THR A 68 -21.19 -7.36 -15.03
CA THR A 68 -19.81 -6.92 -14.75
C THR A 68 -19.76 -5.44 -14.39
N VAL A 69 -19.10 -5.11 -13.30
CA VAL A 69 -18.82 -3.73 -12.88
C VAL A 69 -17.33 -3.44 -12.99
N LEU A 70 -16.96 -2.35 -13.67
CA LEU A 70 -15.58 -1.87 -13.79
C LEU A 70 -15.45 -0.50 -13.11
N CYS A 71 -14.60 -0.39 -12.09
CA CYS A 71 -14.43 0.82 -11.32
C CYS A 71 -13.15 1.56 -11.72
N PHE A 72 -13.27 2.84 -12.07
CA PHE A 72 -12.17 3.73 -12.47
C PHE A 72 -12.09 4.98 -11.58
N PHE A 73 -12.41 4.84 -10.30
CA PHE A 73 -12.30 5.95 -9.35
C PHE A 73 -10.85 6.37 -9.14
N ALA A 74 -10.62 7.69 -9.08
CA ALA A 74 -9.40 8.21 -8.50
C ALA A 74 -9.42 7.95 -6.99
N VAL A 75 -8.72 6.91 -6.53
CA VAL A 75 -8.78 6.42 -5.14
C VAL A 75 -8.41 7.48 -4.09
N HIS A 76 -7.55 8.44 -4.43
CA HIS A 76 -7.18 9.55 -3.53
C HIS A 76 -8.29 10.59 -3.33
N LEU A 77 -9.36 10.54 -4.13
CA LEU A 77 -10.55 11.40 -4.00
C LEU A 77 -11.72 10.66 -3.33
N ASP A 78 -11.49 9.46 -2.79
CA ASP A 78 -12.47 8.65 -2.07
C ASP A 78 -11.93 8.30 -0.67
N PRO A 79 -11.96 9.22 0.30
CA PRO A 79 -11.46 8.98 1.65
C PRO A 79 -12.09 7.72 2.28
N GLY A 80 -11.26 6.85 2.86
CA GLY A 80 -11.70 5.56 3.43
C GLY A 80 -12.25 4.57 2.40
N SER A 81 -12.14 4.90 1.10
CA SER A 81 -12.69 4.14 -0.02
C SER A 81 -14.21 3.93 0.08
N GLU A 82 -14.91 4.87 0.73
CA GLU A 82 -16.33 4.71 1.08
C GLU A 82 -17.23 4.51 -0.15
N ASN A 83 -17.02 5.28 -1.20
CA ASN A 83 -17.86 5.16 -2.40
C ASN A 83 -17.60 3.85 -3.13
N GLN A 84 -16.35 3.40 -3.22
CA GLN A 84 -16.04 2.13 -3.86
C GLN A 84 -16.51 0.93 -3.03
N LYS A 85 -16.37 0.94 -1.70
CA LYS A 85 -16.93 -0.10 -0.82
C LYS A 85 -18.45 -0.18 -0.94
N ARG A 86 -19.13 0.97 -0.97
CA ARG A 86 -20.58 1.04 -1.19
C ARG A 86 -21.00 0.51 -2.57
N LEU A 87 -20.21 0.79 -3.60
CA LEU A 87 -20.43 0.24 -4.94
C LEU A 87 -20.27 -1.28 -4.97
N ILE A 88 -19.29 -1.83 -4.24
CA ILE A 88 -19.10 -3.27 -4.07
C ILE A 88 -20.30 -3.89 -3.34
N ASP A 89 -20.71 -3.31 -2.22
CA ASP A 89 -21.90 -3.75 -1.47
C ASP A 89 -23.17 -3.75 -2.33
N ALA A 90 -23.35 -2.70 -3.15
CA ALA A 90 -24.48 -2.59 -4.07
C ALA A 90 -24.40 -3.61 -5.21
N ALA A 91 -23.20 -3.91 -5.71
CA ALA A 91 -22.98 -4.92 -6.73
C ALA A 91 -23.34 -6.32 -6.21
N ILE A 92 -22.92 -6.67 -4.99
CA ILE A 92 -23.28 -7.93 -4.34
C ILE A 92 -24.80 -8.02 -4.15
N GLU A 93 -25.44 -6.97 -3.65
CA GLU A 93 -26.90 -6.97 -3.44
C GLU A 93 -27.70 -7.02 -4.75
N ALA A 94 -27.14 -6.52 -5.85
CA ALA A 94 -27.72 -6.59 -7.19
C ALA A 94 -27.38 -7.89 -7.96
N ASP A 95 -26.71 -8.85 -7.33
CA ASP A 95 -26.28 -10.13 -7.91
C ASP A 95 -25.33 -9.97 -9.11
N VAL A 96 -24.48 -8.94 -9.06
CA VAL A 96 -23.41 -8.73 -10.05
C VAL A 96 -22.41 -9.86 -9.94
N LYS A 97 -22.14 -10.54 -11.06
CA LYS A 97 -21.20 -11.66 -11.10
C LYS A 97 -19.75 -11.23 -10.90
N ARG A 98 -19.31 -10.18 -11.60
CA ARG A 98 -17.90 -9.78 -11.67
C ARG A 98 -17.66 -8.32 -11.31
N PHE A 99 -16.56 -8.07 -10.60
CA PHE A 99 -16.13 -6.71 -10.24
C PHE A 99 -14.64 -6.48 -10.49
N ALA A 100 -14.29 -5.39 -11.19
CA ALA A 100 -12.93 -4.90 -11.27
C ALA A 100 -12.79 -3.64 -10.41
N PRO A 101 -12.08 -3.68 -9.25
CA PRO A 101 -11.79 -2.48 -8.48
C PRO A 101 -10.83 -1.54 -9.21
N SER A 102 -10.74 -0.30 -8.73
CA SER A 102 -9.87 0.73 -9.29
C SER A 102 -8.39 0.50 -8.96
N GLU A 103 -7.79 -0.51 -9.61
CA GLU A 103 -6.41 -0.94 -9.40
C GLU A 103 -5.42 -0.41 -10.45
N TRP A 104 -5.87 -0.12 -11.68
CA TRP A 104 -5.19 0.31 -12.91
C TRP A 104 -3.79 0.98 -12.79
N GLY A 105 -2.80 0.29 -12.25
CA GLY A 105 -1.46 0.83 -11.97
C GLY A 105 -0.59 -0.16 -11.17
N PRO A 106 -0.05 0.22 -9.99
CA PRO A 106 0.89 -0.60 -9.22
C PRO A 106 0.32 -1.97 -8.82
N GLY A 107 1.23 -2.93 -8.67
CA GLY A 107 1.00 -4.33 -8.36
C GLY A 107 0.90 -4.67 -6.87
N VAL A 108 0.96 -5.97 -6.57
CA VAL A 108 0.69 -6.53 -5.23
C VAL A 108 1.58 -6.03 -4.11
N LYS A 109 2.79 -5.56 -4.42
CA LYS A 109 3.73 -5.02 -3.44
C LYS A 109 3.41 -3.59 -3.01
N LEU A 110 2.36 -2.98 -3.55
CA LEU A 110 1.92 -1.63 -3.18
C LEU A 110 1.81 -1.42 -1.65
N ALA A 111 1.34 -2.43 -0.92
CA ALA A 111 1.18 -2.36 0.54
C ALA A 111 2.51 -2.07 1.27
N ASP A 112 3.62 -2.57 0.73
CA ASP A 112 4.97 -2.39 1.31
C ASP A 112 5.54 -0.99 1.04
N SER A 113 4.91 -0.23 0.14
CA SER A 113 5.39 1.05 -0.38
C SER A 113 4.43 2.22 -0.13
N LEU A 114 3.39 2.02 0.71
CA LEU A 114 2.39 3.05 1.02
C LEU A 114 2.95 4.26 1.78
N ASP A 115 4.13 4.14 2.39
CA ASP A 115 4.84 5.26 2.98
C ASP A 115 5.31 6.28 1.92
N ALA A 116 5.73 5.80 0.74
CA ALA A 116 6.03 6.62 -0.43
C ALA A 116 4.78 6.93 -1.28
N LEU A 117 3.86 5.96 -1.41
CA LEU A 117 2.70 5.99 -2.31
C LEU A 117 1.35 6.16 -1.57
N SER A 118 1.33 6.96 -0.52
CA SER A 118 0.16 7.08 0.39
C SER A 118 -1.17 7.44 -0.30
N TRP A 119 -1.14 8.11 -1.46
CA TRP A 119 -2.33 8.41 -2.26
C TRP A 119 -3.00 7.16 -2.85
N TYR A 120 -2.32 6.01 -2.87
CA TYR A 120 -2.88 4.73 -3.27
C TYR A 120 -3.40 3.89 -2.10
N THR A 121 -3.43 4.40 -0.86
CA THR A 121 -3.92 3.66 0.32
C THR A 121 -5.30 3.02 0.09
N GLY A 122 -6.20 3.72 -0.63
CA GLY A 122 -7.53 3.19 -0.94
C GLY A 122 -7.53 1.89 -1.75
N LYS A 123 -6.51 1.62 -2.57
CA LYS A 123 -6.35 0.35 -3.29
C LYS A 123 -6.17 -0.83 -2.33
N THR A 124 -5.30 -0.66 -1.34
CA THR A 124 -5.07 -1.66 -0.29
C THR A 124 -6.30 -1.83 0.60
N GLU A 125 -7.00 -0.76 0.95
CA GLU A 125 -8.25 -0.83 1.72
C GLU A 125 -9.35 -1.61 1.00
N VAL A 126 -9.52 -1.38 -0.31
CA VAL A 126 -10.50 -2.11 -1.12
C VAL A 126 -10.09 -3.56 -1.32
N THR A 127 -8.80 -3.84 -1.48
CA THR A 127 -8.26 -5.21 -1.53
C THR A 127 -8.62 -5.98 -0.27
N MET A 128 -8.28 -5.45 0.91
CA MET A 128 -8.58 -6.09 2.19
C MET A 128 -10.08 -6.31 2.38
N TYR A 129 -10.89 -5.37 1.92
CA TYR A 129 -12.34 -5.45 2.00
C TYR A 129 -12.91 -6.55 1.09
N LEU A 130 -12.44 -6.68 -0.15
CA LEU A 130 -12.82 -7.75 -1.07
C LEU A 130 -12.36 -9.14 -0.58
N GLU A 131 -11.17 -9.22 0.00
CA GLU A 131 -10.65 -10.44 0.63
C GLU A 131 -11.50 -10.86 1.84
N GLU A 132 -11.88 -9.91 2.71
CA GLU A 132 -12.75 -10.16 3.86
C GLU A 132 -14.14 -10.65 3.42
N LEU A 133 -14.75 -10.00 2.42
CA LEU A 133 -16.05 -10.38 1.86
C LEU A 133 -16.04 -11.82 1.34
N ASN A 134 -14.95 -12.23 0.67
CA ASN A 134 -14.80 -13.57 0.12
C ASN A 134 -14.18 -14.60 1.10
N SER A 135 -13.88 -14.22 2.35
CA SER A 135 -13.10 -15.06 3.27
C SER A 135 -13.82 -16.34 3.73
N LYS A 136 -15.15 -16.29 3.82
CA LYS A 136 -16.00 -17.42 4.26
C LYS A 136 -16.62 -18.16 3.09
N GLU A 137 -17.14 -17.41 2.13
CA GLU A 137 -17.75 -17.90 0.92
C GLU A 137 -17.45 -16.91 -0.20
N LYS A 138 -17.36 -17.40 -1.44
CA LYS A 138 -17.13 -16.53 -2.59
C LYS A 138 -18.43 -15.80 -2.95
N VAL A 139 -18.62 -14.61 -2.42
CA VAL A 139 -19.80 -13.76 -2.68
C VAL A 139 -19.67 -12.93 -3.96
N LEU A 140 -18.44 -12.68 -4.43
CA LEU A 140 -18.17 -11.86 -5.60
C LEU A 140 -16.94 -12.37 -6.35
N GLU A 141 -17.04 -12.59 -7.66
CA GLU A 141 -15.85 -12.77 -8.50
C GLU A 141 -15.22 -11.40 -8.77
N TYR A 142 -13.93 -11.24 -8.49
CA TYR A 142 -13.24 -9.97 -8.76
C TYR A 142 -11.87 -10.18 -9.39
N CYS A 143 -11.38 -9.15 -10.10
CA CYS A 143 -10.03 -9.14 -10.65
C CYS A 143 -9.35 -7.81 -10.42
N ARG A 144 -8.21 -7.84 -9.72
CA ARG A 144 -7.33 -6.69 -9.54
C ARG A 144 -6.37 -6.56 -10.73
N PHE A 145 -6.80 -5.81 -11.76
CA PHE A 145 -5.98 -5.52 -12.94
C PHE A 145 -4.85 -4.53 -12.60
N GLN A 146 -3.61 -5.03 -12.64
CA GLN A 146 -2.41 -4.31 -12.20
C GLN A 146 -1.36 -4.22 -13.32
N PRO A 147 -1.57 -3.35 -14.33
CA PRO A 147 -0.71 -3.25 -15.51
C PRO A 147 0.68 -2.65 -15.26
N GLY A 148 0.99 -2.18 -14.04
CA GLY A 148 2.20 -1.41 -13.79
C GLY A 148 2.12 0.00 -14.38
N GLY A 149 3.24 0.51 -14.87
CA GLY A 149 3.33 1.82 -15.51
C GLY A 149 2.73 1.83 -16.91
N PHE A 150 2.27 2.99 -17.38
CA PHE A 150 1.79 3.11 -18.76
C PHE A 150 2.99 3.40 -19.66
N MET A 151 3.25 2.54 -20.62
CA MET A 151 4.40 2.66 -21.54
C MET A 151 4.36 3.99 -22.33
N ASP A 152 3.16 4.47 -22.60
CA ASP A 152 2.87 5.71 -23.33
C ASP A 152 3.52 6.96 -22.74
N TYR A 153 3.88 6.96 -21.44
CA TYR A 153 4.59 8.09 -20.84
C TYR A 153 5.95 8.35 -21.51
N PHE A 154 6.60 7.33 -22.07
CA PHE A 154 7.85 7.48 -22.83
C PHE A 154 7.66 8.18 -24.18
N CYS A 155 6.42 8.33 -24.66
CA CYS A 155 6.14 9.02 -25.93
C CYS A 155 5.87 10.52 -25.75
N HIS A 156 5.88 11.04 -24.52
CA HIS A 156 5.65 12.47 -24.27
C HIS A 156 6.63 13.36 -25.08
N PRO A 157 6.18 14.47 -25.71
CA PRO A 157 4.84 15.07 -25.65
C PRO A 157 3.85 14.56 -26.70
N HIS A 158 4.21 13.54 -27.48
CA HIS A 158 3.34 13.00 -28.52
C HIS A 158 2.21 12.18 -27.90
N GLN A 159 0.98 12.41 -28.39
CA GLN A 159 -0.18 11.64 -27.97
C GLN A 159 -0.17 10.27 -28.66
N THR A 160 -0.22 9.21 -27.87
CA THR A 160 -0.41 7.83 -28.32
C THR A 160 -1.89 7.42 -28.31
N SER A 161 -2.72 8.12 -27.53
CA SER A 161 -4.14 7.86 -27.36
C SER A 161 -4.93 9.16 -27.22
N LYS A 162 -6.20 9.12 -27.66
CA LYS A 162 -7.15 10.25 -27.58
C LYS A 162 -7.43 10.72 -26.15
N TYR A 163 -7.30 9.84 -25.16
CA TYR A 163 -7.76 10.09 -23.79
C TYR A 163 -6.67 10.04 -22.73
N LEU A 164 -5.43 9.69 -23.10
CA LEU A 164 -4.32 9.64 -22.17
C LEU A 164 -3.50 10.93 -22.25
N ASN A 165 -3.43 11.64 -21.13
CA ASN A 165 -2.48 12.74 -20.96
C ASN A 165 -1.19 12.18 -20.39
N THR A 166 -0.08 12.37 -21.11
CA THR A 166 1.24 11.91 -20.69
C THR A 166 2.02 13.05 -20.04
N ALA A 167 2.92 12.72 -19.12
CA ALA A 167 3.91 13.62 -18.55
C ALA A 167 5.25 12.89 -18.44
N VAL A 168 6.36 13.64 -18.56
CA VAL A 168 7.70 13.11 -18.25
C VAL A 168 7.83 13.02 -16.73
N VAL A 169 8.24 11.84 -16.26
CA VAL A 169 8.51 11.59 -14.85
C VAL A 169 10.03 11.54 -14.63
N ASN A 170 10.68 10.45 -15.01
CA ASN A 170 12.10 10.22 -14.77
C ASN A 170 12.90 9.97 -16.06
N ILE A 171 12.28 9.50 -17.13
CA ILE A 171 12.95 9.29 -18.42
C ILE A 171 12.24 10.09 -19.52
N ASP A 172 12.98 10.99 -20.16
CA ASP A 172 12.54 11.84 -21.26
C ASP A 172 13.19 11.35 -22.57
N TYR A 173 12.44 10.60 -23.37
CA TYR A 173 12.94 10.09 -24.66
C TYR A 173 13.07 11.18 -25.71
N GLU A 174 12.29 12.25 -25.60
CA GLU A 174 12.34 13.36 -26.55
C GLU A 174 13.65 14.13 -26.37
N LYS A 175 13.97 14.48 -25.12
CA LYS A 175 15.22 15.19 -24.75
C LYS A 175 16.42 14.27 -24.57
N LYS A 176 16.22 12.94 -24.55
CA LYS A 176 17.25 11.93 -24.29
C LYS A 176 17.94 12.17 -22.94
N SER A 177 17.13 12.39 -21.91
CA SER A 177 17.61 12.59 -20.54
C SER A 177 16.89 11.68 -19.58
N ALA A 178 17.59 11.18 -18.58
CA ALA A 178 17.02 10.35 -17.53
C ALA A 178 17.52 10.79 -16.16
N MET A 179 16.68 10.63 -15.15
CA MET A 179 17.06 10.71 -13.74
C MET A 179 17.06 9.28 -13.22
N VAL A 180 18.17 8.87 -12.61
CA VAL A 180 18.36 7.49 -12.16
C VAL A 180 19.06 7.49 -10.81
N VAL A 181 18.52 6.74 -9.85
CA VAL A 181 19.20 6.51 -8.58
C VAL A 181 20.43 5.61 -8.76
N GLU A 182 21.54 5.96 -8.12
CA GLU A 182 22.73 5.14 -8.10
C GLU A 182 22.44 3.73 -7.57
N GLY A 183 22.85 2.72 -8.33
CA GLY A 183 22.68 1.30 -7.96
C GLY A 183 21.33 0.68 -8.34
N THR A 184 20.42 1.39 -9.02
CA THR A 184 19.09 0.85 -9.41
C THR A 184 18.98 0.46 -10.89
N LEU A 185 20.06 0.56 -11.68
CA LEU A 185 20.03 0.24 -13.12
C LEU A 185 19.49 -1.17 -13.44
N ASP A 186 19.68 -2.11 -12.53
CA ASP A 186 19.25 -3.50 -12.69
C ASP A 186 17.93 -3.80 -11.94
N ASP A 187 17.30 -2.80 -11.31
CA ASP A 187 15.94 -2.94 -10.75
C ASP A 187 14.93 -3.02 -11.91
N GLU A 188 13.95 -3.92 -11.77
CA GLU A 188 12.92 -4.18 -12.78
C GLU A 188 11.66 -3.31 -12.56
N ILE A 189 10.98 -2.96 -13.64
CA ILE A 189 9.67 -2.29 -13.65
C ILE A 189 8.81 -2.92 -14.74
N VAL A 190 7.49 -2.92 -14.56
CA VAL A 190 6.55 -3.35 -15.60
C VAL A 190 5.89 -2.15 -16.25
N TYR A 191 5.93 -2.10 -17.57
CA TYR A 191 5.22 -1.13 -18.38
C TYR A 191 4.28 -1.82 -19.35
N THR A 192 3.03 -1.35 -19.42
CA THR A 192 2.01 -1.86 -20.33
C THR A 192 1.51 -0.73 -21.21
N ALA A 193 1.36 -0.97 -22.51
CA ALA A 193 0.77 0.01 -23.42
C ALA A 193 -0.72 0.22 -23.09
N PHE A 194 -1.19 1.47 -23.18
CA PHE A 194 -2.57 1.85 -22.91
C PHE A 194 -3.58 1.04 -23.73
N GLU A 195 -3.28 0.78 -25.00
CA GLU A 195 -4.13 -0.03 -25.88
C GLU A 195 -4.19 -1.50 -25.43
N ASP A 196 -3.10 -2.07 -24.94
CA ASP A 196 -3.08 -3.45 -24.44
C ASP A 196 -3.92 -3.60 -23.18
N ILE A 197 -3.90 -2.59 -22.29
CA ILE A 197 -4.81 -2.53 -21.13
C ILE A 197 -6.26 -2.61 -21.59
N ILE A 198 -6.64 -1.81 -22.59
CA ILE A 198 -8.00 -1.80 -23.14
C ILE A 198 -8.36 -3.14 -23.79
N ASN A 199 -7.45 -3.69 -24.59
CA ASN A 199 -7.68 -4.95 -25.32
C ASN A 199 -7.88 -6.11 -24.33
N VAL A 200 -7.02 -6.22 -23.32
CA VAL A 200 -7.10 -7.26 -22.29
C VAL A 200 -8.37 -7.16 -21.48
N VAL A 201 -8.75 -5.96 -21.00
CA VAL A 201 -9.99 -5.78 -20.23
C VAL A 201 -11.23 -6.08 -21.08
N THR A 202 -11.22 -5.70 -22.36
CA THR A 202 -12.30 -6.04 -23.30
C THR A 202 -12.45 -7.56 -23.45
N LEU A 203 -11.34 -8.30 -23.59
CA LEU A 203 -11.35 -9.77 -23.63
C LEU A 203 -11.78 -10.38 -22.29
N ALA A 204 -11.37 -9.79 -21.16
CA ALA A 204 -11.71 -10.28 -19.83
C ALA A 204 -13.22 -10.22 -19.60
N VAL A 205 -13.90 -9.16 -20.04
CA VAL A 205 -15.37 -9.06 -19.98
C VAL A 205 -16.05 -10.20 -20.75
N GLU A 206 -15.50 -10.60 -21.90
CA GLU A 206 -16.03 -11.70 -22.73
C GLU A 206 -15.62 -13.10 -22.22
N HIS A 207 -14.67 -13.17 -21.29
CA HIS A 207 -14.12 -14.43 -20.79
C HIS A 207 -15.20 -15.27 -20.11
N GLN A 208 -15.28 -16.56 -20.44
CA GLN A 208 -16.31 -17.47 -19.90
C GLN A 208 -15.90 -18.11 -18.56
N GLY A 209 -14.60 -18.23 -18.29
CA GLY A 209 -14.07 -18.77 -17.05
C GLY A 209 -14.08 -17.76 -15.90
N GLU A 210 -13.57 -18.20 -14.75
CA GLU A 210 -13.43 -17.35 -13.57
C GLU A 210 -12.24 -16.38 -13.73
N TRP A 211 -12.45 -15.11 -13.38
CA TRP A 211 -11.36 -14.16 -13.26
C TRP A 211 -10.44 -14.48 -12.08
N PRO A 212 -9.11 -14.40 -12.26
CA PRO A 212 -8.20 -14.51 -11.12
C PRO A 212 -8.34 -13.28 -10.22
N ALA A 213 -8.27 -13.47 -8.90
CA ALA A 213 -8.38 -12.38 -7.91
C ALA A 213 -7.32 -11.28 -8.12
N VAL A 214 -6.12 -11.67 -8.56
CA VAL A 214 -4.99 -10.79 -8.86
C VAL A 214 -4.47 -11.07 -10.26
N GLY A 215 -4.15 -10.02 -11.01
CA GLY A 215 -3.47 -10.11 -12.30
C GLY A 215 -4.41 -9.87 -13.46
N GLY A 216 -4.40 -10.76 -14.44
CA GLY A 216 -5.14 -10.60 -15.70
C GLY A 216 -4.46 -9.68 -16.71
N ILE A 217 -3.38 -8.98 -16.34
CA ILE A 217 -2.58 -8.14 -17.24
C ILE A 217 -1.13 -7.99 -16.75
N CYS A 218 -0.18 -8.11 -17.67
CA CYS A 218 1.24 -7.83 -17.47
C CYS A 218 1.84 -7.44 -18.83
N GLY A 219 2.50 -6.29 -18.88
CA GLY A 219 3.24 -5.84 -20.07
C GLY A 219 4.70 -6.26 -20.02
N ASP A 220 5.57 -5.42 -20.57
CA ASP A 220 7.01 -5.68 -20.60
C ASP A 220 7.64 -5.42 -19.23
N ARG A 221 8.36 -6.43 -18.75
CA ARG A 221 9.20 -6.36 -17.55
C ARG A 221 10.64 -6.08 -17.99
N LEU A 222 11.13 -4.90 -17.64
CA LEU A 222 12.43 -4.40 -18.10
C LEU A 222 13.19 -3.77 -16.94
N THR A 223 14.52 -3.86 -16.98
CA THR A 223 15.35 -3.07 -16.07
C THR A 223 15.45 -1.62 -16.52
N ILE A 224 15.81 -0.71 -15.61
CA ILE A 224 16.09 0.69 -15.97
C ILE A 224 17.16 0.76 -17.07
N ARG A 225 18.21 -0.07 -16.98
CA ARG A 225 19.23 -0.20 -18.01
C ARG A 225 18.65 -0.55 -19.38
N GLN A 226 17.78 -1.56 -19.45
CA GLN A 226 17.16 -1.97 -20.71
C GLN A 226 16.28 -0.87 -21.29
N LEU A 227 15.53 -0.14 -20.45
CA LEU A 227 14.74 1.01 -20.89
C LEU A 227 15.64 2.10 -21.50
N LEU A 228 16.78 2.40 -20.90
CA LEU A 228 17.73 3.37 -21.46
C LEU A 228 18.31 2.87 -22.79
N GLU A 229 18.80 1.63 -22.86
CA GLU A 229 19.35 1.03 -24.08
C GLU A 229 18.35 1.02 -25.25
N ILE A 230 17.07 0.73 -24.98
CA ILE A 230 16.00 0.81 -25.97
C ILE A 230 15.85 2.26 -26.46
N GLY A 231 15.78 3.22 -25.54
CA GLY A 231 15.70 4.64 -25.88
C GLY A 231 16.87 5.10 -26.74
N GLU A 232 18.09 4.73 -26.38
CA GLU A 232 19.29 5.08 -27.12
C GLU A 232 19.29 4.50 -28.53
N LYS A 233 18.86 3.24 -28.68
CA LYS A 233 18.71 2.59 -29.99
C LYS A 233 17.65 3.28 -30.86
N VAL A 234 16.50 3.64 -30.28
CA VAL A 234 15.40 4.32 -30.98
C VAL A 234 15.79 5.73 -31.39
N ARG A 235 16.55 6.45 -30.54
CA ARG A 235 16.92 7.85 -30.77
C ARG A 235 18.27 8.03 -31.46
N GLY A 236 19.06 6.97 -31.59
CA GLY A 236 20.39 6.96 -32.22
C GLY A 236 21.48 7.70 -31.44
N GLN A 237 21.24 8.02 -30.16
CA GLN A 237 22.14 8.81 -29.31
C GLN A 237 22.03 8.36 -27.84
N PRO A 238 23.13 8.41 -27.07
CA PRO A 238 23.11 8.08 -25.65
C PRO A 238 22.27 9.07 -24.84
N PHE A 239 21.73 8.61 -23.71
CA PHE A 239 20.99 9.48 -22.79
C PHE A 239 21.95 10.26 -21.88
N THR A 240 21.59 11.50 -21.57
CA THR A 240 22.22 12.24 -20.47
C THR A 240 21.58 11.82 -19.16
N ILE A 241 22.36 11.19 -18.27
CA ILE A 241 21.86 10.68 -16.99
C ILE A 241 22.20 11.66 -15.87
N GLU A 242 21.16 12.12 -15.17
CA GLU A 242 21.25 12.80 -13.89
C GLU A 242 21.23 11.74 -12.78
N TRP A 243 22.37 11.53 -12.13
CA TRP A 243 22.52 10.53 -11.07
C TRP A 243 22.01 11.08 -9.74
N LEU A 244 21.04 10.39 -9.16
CA LEU A 244 20.48 10.70 -7.85
C LEU A 244 21.09 9.78 -6.79
N LYS A 245 21.29 10.31 -5.58
CA LYS A 245 21.77 9.51 -4.46
C LYS A 245 20.62 8.82 -3.74
N MET A 246 20.82 7.56 -3.40
CA MET A 246 19.83 6.76 -2.69
C MET A 246 19.45 7.40 -1.34
N GLU A 247 20.42 7.92 -0.58
CA GLU A 247 20.16 8.56 0.71
C GLU A 247 19.30 9.82 0.60
N ASP A 248 19.46 10.61 -0.48
CA ASP A 248 18.71 11.84 -0.69
C ASP A 248 17.27 11.53 -1.10
N VAL A 249 17.08 10.59 -2.03
CA VAL A 249 15.76 10.12 -2.46
C VAL A 249 15.01 9.49 -1.29
N ALA A 250 15.66 8.63 -0.49
CA ALA A 250 15.06 8.02 0.70
C ALA A 250 14.68 9.06 1.78
N ALA A 251 15.38 10.20 1.84
CA ALA A 251 15.05 11.33 2.72
C ALA A 251 13.91 12.21 2.18
N GLY A 252 13.41 11.95 0.97
CA GLY A 252 12.38 12.78 0.34
C GLY A 252 12.93 13.98 -0.42
N GLU A 253 14.24 14.02 -0.70
CA GLU A 253 14.94 15.19 -1.25
C GLU A 253 15.38 14.97 -2.70
N LEU A 254 15.16 15.99 -3.54
CA LEU A 254 15.72 16.05 -4.89
C LEU A 254 16.79 17.16 -4.95
N LYS A 255 18.06 16.77 -4.92
CA LYS A 255 19.22 17.69 -4.91
C LYS A 255 19.74 18.01 -6.32
N THR A 256 18.83 18.38 -7.21
CA THR A 256 19.17 18.87 -8.55
C THR A 256 18.11 19.87 -9.02
N ASP A 257 18.51 20.80 -9.88
CA ASP A 257 17.61 21.74 -10.56
C ASP A 257 17.23 21.27 -11.98
N ASN A 258 17.85 20.18 -12.43
CA ASN A 258 17.68 19.58 -13.74
C ASN A 258 16.62 18.47 -13.72
N TYR A 259 15.36 18.86 -13.48
CA TYR A 259 14.23 17.94 -13.45
C TYR A 259 13.04 18.44 -14.28
N PRO A 260 12.18 17.53 -14.79
CA PRO A 260 10.97 17.90 -15.53
C PRO A 260 9.96 18.60 -14.61
N ARG A 261 9.40 19.71 -15.08
CA ARG A 261 8.27 20.38 -14.41
C ARG A 261 6.97 19.76 -14.91
N ILE A 262 6.27 19.08 -14.03
CA ILE A 262 5.01 18.39 -14.30
C ILE A 262 3.86 19.40 -14.17
N ASN A 263 3.54 20.07 -15.28
CA ASN A 263 2.48 21.08 -15.34
C ASN A 263 1.14 20.43 -15.69
N LEU A 264 0.42 19.95 -14.66
CA LEU A 264 -0.93 19.39 -14.82
C LEU A 264 -1.98 20.46 -14.50
N PRO A 265 -3.13 20.50 -15.23
CA PRO A 265 -4.21 21.46 -14.95
C PRO A 265 -4.76 21.41 -13.52
N SER A 266 -4.58 20.29 -12.81
CA SER A 266 -5.01 20.09 -11.43
C SER A 266 -4.00 20.58 -10.38
N VAL A 267 -2.80 21.03 -10.79
CA VAL A 267 -1.75 21.50 -9.90
C VAL A 267 -1.64 23.03 -10.03
N PRO A 268 -1.84 23.80 -8.94
CA PRO A 268 -1.63 25.24 -8.94
C PRO A 268 -0.22 25.62 -9.43
N GLN A 269 -0.11 26.71 -10.18
CA GLN A 269 1.13 27.07 -10.87
C GLN A 269 2.31 27.33 -9.90
N ASP A 270 2.02 27.90 -8.73
CA ASP A 270 2.97 28.15 -7.63
C ASP A 270 3.42 26.86 -6.93
N GLN A 271 2.74 25.75 -7.20
CA GLN A 271 2.95 24.45 -6.58
C GLN A 271 3.64 23.43 -7.51
N VAL A 272 3.79 23.75 -8.80
CA VAL A 272 4.37 22.86 -9.81
C VAL A 272 5.77 22.38 -9.41
N GLU A 273 6.62 23.26 -8.86
CA GLU A 273 7.99 22.89 -8.49
C GLU A 273 8.02 21.86 -7.35
N ALA A 274 7.25 22.09 -6.28
CA ALA A 274 7.16 21.18 -5.16
C ALA A 274 6.53 19.83 -5.57
N PHE A 275 5.48 19.87 -6.38
CA PHE A 275 4.81 18.68 -6.91
C PHE A 275 5.75 17.86 -7.81
N SER A 276 6.50 18.52 -8.70
CA SER A 276 7.42 17.85 -9.62
C SER A 276 8.55 17.13 -8.86
N LYS A 277 9.17 17.82 -7.90
CA LYS A 277 10.19 17.22 -7.03
C LYS A 277 9.67 16.00 -6.29
N MET A 278 8.48 16.12 -5.70
CA MET A 278 7.83 15.03 -4.98
C MET A 278 7.55 13.83 -5.89
N VAL A 279 6.97 14.04 -7.08
CA VAL A 279 6.68 12.94 -8.02
C VAL A 279 7.95 12.20 -8.41
N ILE A 280 9.03 12.92 -8.72
CA ILE A 280 10.30 12.31 -9.10
C ILE A 280 10.89 11.51 -7.96
N VAL A 281 10.97 12.10 -6.76
CA VAL A 281 11.51 11.39 -5.59
C VAL A 281 10.71 10.14 -5.30
N VAL A 282 9.38 10.19 -5.37
CA VAL A 282 8.57 9.01 -5.14
C VAL A 282 8.75 7.97 -6.24
N CYS A 283 8.81 8.37 -7.51
CA CYS A 283 9.01 7.43 -8.62
C CYS A 283 10.40 6.80 -8.64
N GLU A 284 11.41 7.50 -8.14
CA GLU A 284 12.79 7.03 -8.01
C GLU A 284 13.07 6.28 -6.70
N ASP A 285 12.13 6.31 -5.75
CA ASP A 285 12.23 5.51 -4.53
C ASP A 285 12.17 4.02 -4.85
N ARG A 286 13.16 3.26 -4.37
CA ARG A 286 13.25 1.82 -4.61
C ARG A 286 12.00 1.06 -4.16
N ARG A 287 11.35 1.48 -3.07
CA ARG A 287 10.08 0.89 -2.61
C ARG A 287 9.00 1.05 -3.67
N THR A 288 8.97 2.17 -4.39
CA THR A 288 8.04 2.41 -5.48
C THR A 288 8.31 1.48 -6.64
N PHE A 289 9.56 1.26 -7.06
CA PHE A 289 9.87 0.29 -8.12
C PHE A 289 9.31 -1.09 -7.80
N GLU A 290 9.47 -1.56 -6.57
CA GLU A 290 8.91 -2.82 -6.13
C GLU A 290 7.38 -2.86 -6.22
N ALA A 291 6.68 -1.77 -5.89
CA ALA A 291 5.23 -1.66 -6.04
C ALA A 291 4.77 -1.74 -7.50
N PHE A 292 5.60 -1.35 -8.47
CA PHE A 292 5.30 -1.43 -9.90
C PHE A 292 5.75 -2.75 -10.56
N LEU A 293 6.27 -3.70 -9.79
CA LEU A 293 6.45 -5.08 -10.24
C LEU A 293 5.08 -5.78 -10.29
N SER A 294 4.69 -6.28 -11.46
CA SER A 294 3.56 -7.20 -11.58
C SER A 294 3.92 -8.59 -11.02
N THR A 295 2.93 -9.40 -10.68
CA THR A 295 3.13 -10.78 -10.20
C THR A 295 3.38 -11.74 -11.35
N ASP A 296 4.63 -12.04 -11.67
CA ASP A 296 4.95 -13.14 -12.60
C ASP A 296 5.99 -14.15 -12.09
N LYS A 297 6.47 -14.03 -10.83
CA LYS A 297 7.38 -15.05 -10.25
C LYS A 297 6.78 -15.92 -9.15
N LEU A 298 5.53 -15.69 -8.71
CA LEU A 298 4.95 -16.39 -7.54
C LEU A 298 3.62 -17.10 -7.79
N SER A 299 2.93 -16.90 -8.93
CA SER A 299 1.60 -17.47 -9.18
C SER A 299 1.58 -18.74 -10.04
N MET A 300 2.66 -19.08 -10.76
CA MET A 300 2.70 -20.33 -11.54
C MET A 300 3.08 -21.58 -10.73
N SER A 301 3.68 -21.44 -9.54
CA SER A 301 4.09 -22.59 -8.71
C SER A 301 3.05 -23.04 -7.68
N TYR A 302 2.03 -22.23 -7.39
CA TYR A 302 1.03 -22.53 -6.36
C TYR A 302 -0.35 -22.98 -6.87
N TYR A 303 -0.55 -23.06 -8.19
CA TYR A 303 -1.79 -23.57 -8.78
C TYR A 303 -1.52 -24.72 -9.75
N GLN A 304 -0.94 -25.82 -9.26
CA GLN A 304 -1.19 -27.13 -9.87
C GLN A 304 -2.49 -27.69 -9.30
N GLN A 305 -3.61 -27.51 -10.01
CA GLN A 305 -4.73 -28.42 -9.85
C GLN A 305 -4.33 -29.79 -10.42
N PRO A 306 -4.58 -30.90 -9.72
CA PRO A 306 -4.26 -32.22 -10.23
C PRO A 306 -5.23 -32.58 -11.36
N ASN A 307 -4.68 -33.00 -12.50
CA ASN A 307 -5.34 -33.45 -13.73
C ASN A 307 -5.82 -32.38 -14.71
N GLN A 308 -4.92 -31.82 -15.52
CA GLN A 308 -5.15 -31.69 -16.97
C GLN A 308 -3.84 -31.96 -17.74
N GLN A 309 -3.89 -32.87 -18.72
CA GLN A 309 -2.78 -33.17 -19.62
C GLN A 309 -2.52 -31.98 -20.56
N PRO A 310 -1.24 -31.63 -20.86
CA PRO A 310 -0.93 -30.53 -21.75
C PRO A 310 -1.16 -30.93 -23.22
N TYR A 311 -2.16 -30.32 -23.85
CA TYR A 311 -2.26 -30.21 -25.31
C TYR A 311 -1.96 -28.77 -25.71
N TYR A 312 -0.82 -28.55 -26.39
CA TYR A 312 -0.74 -28.04 -27.76
C TYR A 312 0.72 -27.88 -28.18
N GLN A 313 1.10 -28.63 -29.22
CA GLN A 313 2.32 -28.48 -30.00
C GLN A 313 2.23 -27.19 -30.83
N SER A 314 3.29 -26.39 -30.82
CA SER A 314 3.48 -25.31 -31.80
C SER A 314 3.84 -25.90 -33.16
N GLN A 315 2.99 -25.69 -34.16
CA GLN A 315 3.34 -25.90 -35.56
C GLN A 315 4.18 -24.72 -36.04
N GLN A 316 5.47 -24.95 -36.28
CA GLN A 316 6.32 -24.06 -37.06
C GLN A 316 6.29 -24.47 -38.53
N GLN A 317 6.12 -23.51 -39.44
CA GLN A 317 6.42 -23.66 -40.86
C GLN A 317 6.98 -22.33 -41.42
N PRO A 318 7.77 -22.37 -42.52
CA PRO A 318 9.20 -22.05 -42.42
C PRO A 318 9.64 -20.90 -43.34
N TYR A 319 10.69 -20.17 -42.95
CA TYR A 319 11.39 -19.24 -43.85
C TYR A 319 12.60 -19.92 -44.52
N HIS A 320 12.67 -19.75 -45.84
CA HIS A 320 13.65 -20.30 -46.76
C HIS A 320 15.09 -19.80 -46.56
N GLN A 321 16.07 -20.70 -46.78
CA GLN A 321 17.47 -20.41 -47.12
C GLN A 321 17.88 -21.23 -48.36
N PRO A 322 18.82 -20.73 -49.17
CA PRO A 322 20.01 -21.53 -49.55
C PRO A 322 21.28 -20.64 -49.65
N GLY A 323 22.37 -20.86 -48.89
CA GLY A 323 23.49 -21.83 -49.09
C GLY A 323 24.77 -21.12 -49.62
N PRO A 324 26.02 -21.67 -49.56
CA PRO A 324 26.52 -22.94 -49.00
C PRO A 324 27.71 -22.81 -47.99
N PRO A 325 28.18 -23.92 -47.37
CA PRO A 325 29.25 -23.94 -46.36
C PRO A 325 30.60 -24.51 -46.85
N ALA A 326 31.69 -24.16 -46.16
CA ALA A 326 32.98 -24.87 -46.15
C ALA A 326 33.66 -24.58 -44.78
N SER A 327 33.69 -25.53 -43.83
CA SER A 327 34.69 -26.59 -43.64
C SER A 327 35.81 -26.19 -42.67
N ASN A 328 35.76 -26.68 -41.42
CA ASN A 328 36.70 -27.69 -40.90
C ASN A 328 36.62 -27.88 -39.39
N MET A 329 36.40 -29.15 -39.00
CA MET A 329 37.02 -29.92 -37.91
C MET A 329 37.01 -29.36 -36.47
N ALA A 330 36.84 -30.14 -35.40
CA ALA A 330 36.59 -31.55 -35.19
C ALA A 330 36.35 -31.75 -33.67
N ASN A 331 35.61 -32.81 -33.33
CA ASN A 331 35.67 -33.66 -32.13
C ASN A 331 36.37 -33.13 -30.87
N TYR A 332 35.68 -33.18 -29.72
CA TYR A 332 35.80 -34.34 -28.80
C TYR A 332 34.77 -34.27 -27.67
N GLN A 333 34.19 -35.42 -27.37
CA GLN A 333 33.35 -35.68 -26.20
C GLN A 333 34.19 -35.89 -24.93
N GLN A 334 33.47 -35.75 -23.80
CA GLN A 334 33.56 -36.48 -22.52
C GLN A 334 34.23 -35.84 -21.30
N ALA A 335 33.53 -36.11 -20.19
CA ALA A 335 33.98 -36.34 -18.82
C ALA A 335 33.83 -35.20 -17.80
N PHE A 336 32.78 -35.36 -16.99
CA PHE A 336 32.75 -34.89 -15.61
C PHE A 336 33.87 -35.59 -14.81
N GLN A 337 34.74 -34.83 -14.14
CA GLN A 337 35.05 -34.94 -12.70
C GLN A 337 36.34 -34.18 -12.30
N THR A 338 36.26 -33.62 -11.08
CA THR A 338 37.31 -33.19 -10.14
C THR A 338 37.90 -31.77 -10.24
N THR A 339 37.75 -31.05 -9.11
CA THR A 339 38.34 -29.75 -8.78
C THR A 339 39.71 -29.94 -8.11
N PRO A 340 40.76 -29.17 -8.45
CA PRO A 340 42.03 -29.17 -7.71
C PRO A 340 42.00 -28.24 -6.47
N PRO A 341 42.84 -28.49 -5.45
CA PRO A 341 42.72 -27.89 -4.13
C PRO A 341 43.55 -26.60 -3.96
N GLY A 342 43.04 -25.70 -3.12
CA GLY A 342 43.85 -24.71 -2.39
C GLY A 342 43.56 -23.25 -2.69
N TYR A 343 42.53 -22.67 -2.07
CA TYR A 343 42.58 -21.32 -1.50
C TYR A 343 41.55 -21.25 -0.36
N SER A 344 42.06 -20.97 0.83
CA SER A 344 41.34 -20.92 2.11
C SER A 344 40.41 -19.72 2.21
N GLN A 345 39.13 -19.93 2.56
CA GLN A 345 38.31 -18.90 3.23
C GLN A 345 38.22 -19.21 4.72
N GLN A 346 38.63 -18.23 5.54
CA GLN A 346 38.50 -18.26 6.98
C GLN A 346 37.03 -18.05 7.40
N GLY A 347 36.47 -19.10 8.00
CA GLY A 347 35.55 -19.08 9.15
C GLY A 347 34.43 -18.04 9.23
N TYR A 348 33.26 -18.37 8.70
CA TYR A 348 32.01 -18.04 9.36
C TYR A 348 31.63 -19.19 10.29
N GLN A 349 31.62 -18.94 11.61
CA GLN A 349 31.10 -19.88 12.60
C GLN A 349 29.60 -20.08 12.37
N GLN A 350 29.20 -21.33 12.14
CA GLN A 350 27.80 -21.75 12.04
C GLN A 350 27.13 -21.59 13.42
N GLY A 351 26.05 -20.81 13.48
CA GLY A 351 25.09 -20.88 14.58
C GLY A 351 24.36 -22.22 14.60
N PRO A 352 23.78 -22.64 15.74
CA PRO A 352 23.30 -24.01 15.93
C PRO A 352 22.15 -24.35 14.97
N ASN A 353 22.29 -25.52 14.32
CA ASN A 353 21.28 -26.15 13.47
C ASN A 353 19.92 -26.26 14.17
N ILE A 354 18.91 -25.54 13.66
CA ILE A 354 17.51 -25.76 14.02
C ILE A 354 16.87 -26.61 12.91
N VAL A 355 16.49 -27.83 13.26
CA VAL A 355 15.68 -28.74 12.43
C VAL A 355 14.30 -28.10 12.22
N PRO A 356 13.69 -28.14 11.02
CA PRO A 356 12.38 -27.56 10.79
C PRO A 356 11.30 -28.41 11.49
N GLY A 357 10.87 -27.96 12.66
CA GLY A 357 9.64 -28.40 13.32
C GLY A 357 8.50 -27.41 13.07
N PRO A 358 7.23 -27.80 13.23
CA PRO A 358 6.10 -26.88 13.11
C PRO A 358 6.23 -25.74 14.14
N PRO A 359 5.70 -24.54 13.86
CA PRO A 359 5.82 -23.43 14.78
C PRO A 359 5.11 -23.77 16.08
N ILE A 360 5.87 -24.04 17.14
CA ILE A 360 5.32 -24.21 18.49
C ILE A 360 4.97 -22.82 19.03
N TYR A 361 3.90 -22.21 18.52
CA TYR A 361 3.32 -21.02 19.12
C TYR A 361 2.33 -21.47 20.19
N HIS A 362 2.79 -21.55 21.44
CA HIS A 362 1.86 -21.58 22.56
C HIS A 362 1.29 -20.17 22.73
N PRO A 363 -0.04 -19.96 22.64
CA PRO A 363 -0.65 -18.69 23.05
C PRO A 363 -0.22 -18.38 24.49
N ARG A 364 0.31 -17.18 24.72
CA ARG A 364 0.74 -16.74 26.05
C ARG A 364 -0.28 -15.75 26.61
N VAL A 365 -0.12 -15.44 27.89
CA VAL A 365 -0.92 -14.46 28.62
C VAL A 365 -1.04 -13.15 27.81
N GLY A 366 -2.27 -12.67 27.60
CA GLY A 366 -2.56 -11.45 26.85
C GLY A 366 -3.99 -10.94 27.07
N PHE A 367 -4.25 -9.68 26.73
CA PHE A 367 -5.57 -9.05 26.88
C PHE A 367 -6.12 -8.44 25.59
N THR A 368 -5.27 -8.18 24.59
CA THR A 368 -5.64 -7.64 23.29
C THR A 368 -5.83 -8.72 22.24
N ARG A 369 -6.89 -8.58 21.44
CA ARG A 369 -7.11 -9.34 20.19
C ARG A 369 -7.37 -8.41 19.02
N LEU A 370 -6.77 -7.22 19.06
CA LEU A 370 -6.89 -6.27 17.96
C LEU A 370 -6.28 -6.85 16.68
N PRO A 371 -6.85 -6.54 15.51
CA PRO A 371 -6.23 -6.86 14.23
C PRO A 371 -4.85 -6.17 14.12
N ALA A 372 -4.04 -6.61 13.14
CA ALA A 372 -2.73 -6.02 12.89
C ALA A 372 -2.79 -4.50 12.62
N ARG A 373 -3.93 -4.00 12.14
CA ARG A 373 -4.18 -2.58 11.88
C ARG A 373 -5.44 -2.13 12.60
N PHE A 374 -5.36 -1.09 13.43
CA PHE A 374 -6.50 -0.55 14.16
C PHE A 374 -6.36 0.96 14.39
N HIS A 375 -7.49 1.64 14.63
CA HIS A 375 -7.54 3.07 14.84
C HIS A 375 -7.55 3.42 16.33
N ILE A 376 -6.97 4.57 16.66
CA ILE A 376 -7.04 5.19 17.98
C ILE A 376 -7.66 6.57 17.81
N TRP A 377 -8.74 6.83 18.54
CA TRP A 377 -9.37 8.14 18.59
C TRP A 377 -9.63 8.58 20.02
N ASN A 378 -9.80 9.88 20.18
CA ASN A 378 -10.11 10.50 21.45
C ASN A 378 -11.63 10.71 21.58
N VAL A 379 -12.16 10.38 22.74
CA VAL A 379 -13.49 10.82 23.19
C VAL A 379 -13.34 11.50 24.55
N MET A 380 -14.21 12.45 24.86
CA MET A 380 -14.20 13.13 26.16
C MET A 380 -15.34 12.60 27.02
N THR A 381 -15.06 12.37 28.30
CA THR A 381 -16.13 12.17 29.28
C THR A 381 -16.94 13.46 29.45
N SER A 382 -18.15 13.34 29.99
CA SER A 382 -18.93 14.49 30.48
C SER A 382 -18.15 15.43 31.42
N GLY A 383 -17.17 14.90 32.18
CA GLY A 383 -16.27 15.67 33.04
C GLY A 383 -15.00 16.21 32.35
N GLY A 384 -14.94 16.24 31.02
CA GLY A 384 -13.81 16.82 30.26
C GLY A 384 -12.50 16.02 30.28
N SER A 385 -12.52 14.75 30.69
CA SER A 385 -11.36 13.86 30.63
C SER A 385 -11.25 13.15 29.29
N SER A 386 -10.06 13.12 28.70
CA SER A 386 -9.72 12.31 27.52
C SER A 386 -9.79 10.81 27.80
N ILE A 387 -10.39 10.07 26.87
CA ILE A 387 -10.42 8.61 26.77
C ILE A 387 -9.95 8.25 25.37
N LEU A 388 -9.01 7.33 25.28
CA LEU A 388 -8.57 6.75 24.02
C LEU A 388 -9.44 5.53 23.73
N GLU A 389 -10.13 5.52 22.61
CA GLU A 389 -10.87 4.35 22.12
C GLU A 389 -10.09 3.70 20.97
N LEU A 390 -10.12 2.38 20.95
CA LEU A 390 -9.42 1.54 20.00
C LEU A 390 -10.42 0.62 19.30
N GLY A 391 -10.33 0.53 17.98
CA GLY A 391 -11.20 -0.33 17.20
C GLY A 391 -10.68 -0.57 15.78
N PRO A 392 -11.22 -1.58 15.08
CA PRO A 392 -10.81 -1.93 13.72
C PRO A 392 -11.14 -0.83 12.70
N GLN A 393 -12.09 0.06 13.04
CA GLN A 393 -12.49 1.20 12.23
C GLN A 393 -12.68 2.43 13.13
N PHE A 394 -12.34 3.61 12.63
CA PHE A 394 -12.56 4.86 13.34
C PHE A 394 -14.05 5.07 13.64
N LYS A 395 -14.40 5.36 14.91
CA LYS A 395 -15.78 5.47 15.41
C LYS A 395 -16.67 4.23 15.17
N GLY A 396 -16.07 3.06 14.98
CA GLY A 396 -16.81 1.81 14.91
C GLY A 396 -16.93 1.09 16.24
N PRO A 397 -17.08 -0.25 16.21
CA PRO A 397 -17.04 -1.08 17.40
C PRO A 397 -15.78 -0.80 18.22
N VAL A 398 -15.97 -0.34 19.45
CA VAL A 398 -14.87 -0.12 20.40
C VAL A 398 -14.44 -1.47 20.95
N ALA A 399 -13.24 -1.90 20.59
CA ALA A 399 -12.65 -3.12 21.11
C ALA A 399 -12.04 -2.88 22.49
N TYR A 400 -11.37 -1.74 22.69
CA TYR A 400 -10.78 -1.35 23.96
C TYR A 400 -10.88 0.14 24.20
N SER A 401 -10.84 0.54 25.46
CA SER A 401 -10.74 1.94 25.87
C SER A 401 -9.63 2.11 26.92
N ALA A 402 -8.90 3.21 26.85
CA ALA A 402 -7.84 3.55 27.79
C ALA A 402 -8.08 4.93 28.38
N LYS A 403 -8.03 5.04 29.71
CA LYS A 403 -8.27 6.30 30.43
C LYS A 403 -7.22 6.51 31.51
N MET A 404 -6.73 7.74 31.61
CA MET A 404 -5.95 8.21 32.75
C MET A 404 -6.87 8.49 33.95
N PHE A 405 -6.63 7.80 35.06
CA PHE A 405 -7.34 8.03 36.33
C PHE A 405 -6.62 9.07 37.19
N SER A 406 -5.29 9.09 37.08
CA SER A 406 -4.40 10.10 37.63
C SER A 406 -3.22 10.23 36.67
N SER A 407 -2.39 11.24 36.86
CA SER A 407 -1.14 11.40 36.10
C SER A 407 -0.19 10.18 36.20
N SER A 408 -0.34 9.36 37.24
CA SER A 408 0.42 8.14 37.50
C SER A 408 -0.32 6.84 37.18
N ARG A 409 -1.57 6.88 36.71
CA ARG A 409 -2.38 5.67 36.54
C ARG A 409 -3.19 5.66 35.25
N LEU A 410 -2.85 4.77 34.33
CA LEU A 410 -3.65 4.45 33.14
C LEU A 410 -4.36 3.11 33.38
N LYS A 411 -5.63 3.00 32.96
CA LYS A 411 -6.31 1.70 32.89
C LYS A 411 -6.87 1.47 31.51
N ILE A 412 -6.76 0.24 31.03
CA ILE A 412 -7.30 -0.25 29.77
C ILE A 412 -8.42 -1.22 30.06
N LYS A 413 -9.55 -1.05 29.39
CA LYS A 413 -10.74 -1.90 29.47
C LYS A 413 -11.07 -2.49 28.11
N GLU A 414 -11.68 -3.66 28.12
CA GLU A 414 -12.36 -4.18 26.94
C GLU A 414 -13.67 -3.41 26.71
N GLY A 415 -13.96 -3.05 25.46
CA GLY A 415 -15.15 -2.31 25.08
C GLY A 415 -15.11 -0.81 25.39
N PRO A 416 -16.23 -0.11 25.17
CA PRO A 416 -16.41 1.29 25.56
C PRO A 416 -16.12 1.50 27.05
N TYR A 417 -15.59 2.66 27.41
CA TYR A 417 -15.19 2.93 28.80
C TYR A 417 -16.35 2.84 29.80
N GLU A 418 -17.55 3.21 29.35
CA GLU A 418 -18.81 3.22 30.10
C GLU A 418 -19.46 1.84 30.27
N SER A 419 -18.89 0.79 29.66
CA SER A 419 -19.45 -0.57 29.67
C SER A 419 -19.53 -1.25 31.04
N GLY A 420 -19.09 -0.60 32.12
CA GLY A 420 -19.06 -1.18 33.47
C GLY A 420 -18.03 -2.30 33.67
N LYS A 421 -17.31 -2.72 32.62
CA LYS A 421 -16.29 -3.76 32.68
C LYS A 421 -15.10 -3.34 33.55
N GLN A 422 -14.51 -4.34 34.22
CA GLN A 422 -13.28 -4.16 34.99
C GLN A 422 -12.07 -3.96 34.06
N PRO A 423 -11.03 -3.24 34.50
CA PRO A 423 -9.80 -3.08 33.74
C PRO A 423 -9.14 -4.42 33.43
N VAL A 424 -8.74 -4.62 32.18
CA VAL A 424 -7.98 -5.79 31.73
C VAL A 424 -6.47 -5.57 31.79
N CYS A 425 -6.03 -4.31 31.78
CA CYS A 425 -4.64 -3.93 31.99
C CYS A 425 -4.57 -2.61 32.77
N SER A 426 -3.59 -2.50 33.66
CA SER A 426 -3.29 -1.28 34.41
C SER A 426 -1.83 -0.89 34.22
N ILE A 427 -1.56 0.42 34.15
CA ILE A 427 -0.21 0.98 34.20
C ILE A 427 -0.15 1.91 35.40
N GLU A 428 0.80 1.65 36.30
CA GLU A 428 0.98 2.40 37.54
C GLU A 428 2.42 2.91 37.68
N SER A 429 2.55 4.18 38.02
CA SER A 429 3.82 4.87 38.28
C SER A 429 3.84 5.39 39.72
N ARG A 430 5.03 5.54 40.32
CA ARG A 430 5.12 6.14 41.67
C ARG A 430 4.72 7.62 41.69
N HIS A 431 5.03 8.36 40.63
CA HIS A 431 4.68 9.77 40.41
C HIS A 431 4.55 10.02 38.90
N THR A 432 4.02 11.19 38.52
CA THR A 432 4.02 11.63 37.12
C THR A 432 5.47 11.69 36.63
N PHE A 433 5.79 11.04 35.50
CA PHE A 433 7.15 10.97 34.93
C PHE A 433 8.15 10.16 35.77
N SER A 434 7.70 9.04 36.36
CA SER A 434 8.59 8.17 37.11
C SER A 434 9.61 7.50 36.18
N GLN A 435 10.84 7.31 36.65
CA GLN A 435 11.86 6.57 35.89
C GLN A 435 11.45 5.12 35.58
N GLN A 436 10.44 4.59 36.28
CA GLN A 436 9.93 3.23 36.10
C GLN A 436 8.42 3.16 36.36
N SER A 437 7.70 2.55 35.42
CA SER A 437 6.26 2.25 35.51
C SER A 437 6.03 0.75 35.39
N THR A 438 5.00 0.27 36.08
CA THR A 438 4.60 -1.13 36.07
C THR A 438 3.35 -1.31 35.21
N ILE A 439 3.38 -2.27 34.30
CA ILE A 439 2.24 -2.76 33.52
C ILE A 439 1.79 -4.07 34.16
N SER A 440 0.51 -4.20 34.45
CA SER A 440 -0.08 -5.41 35.04
C SER A 440 -1.33 -5.85 34.27
N PHE A 441 -1.38 -7.11 33.83
CA PHE A 441 -2.56 -7.73 33.21
C PHE A 441 -2.53 -9.25 33.40
N ASN A 442 -3.68 -9.89 33.67
CA ASN A 442 -3.80 -11.36 33.78
C ASN A 442 -2.72 -12.05 34.65
N GLY A 443 -2.33 -11.42 35.77
CA GLY A 443 -1.27 -11.93 36.67
C GLY A 443 0.16 -11.76 36.15
N PHE A 444 0.34 -11.23 34.94
CA PHE A 444 1.61 -10.80 34.40
C PHE A 444 1.94 -9.38 34.88
N GLU A 445 3.20 -9.14 35.24
CA GLU A 445 3.74 -7.82 35.52
C GLU A 445 5.01 -7.58 34.71
N SER A 446 5.14 -6.38 34.14
CA SER A 446 6.37 -5.91 33.51
C SER A 446 6.66 -4.47 33.91
N LYS A 447 7.93 -4.07 33.80
CA LYS A 447 8.38 -2.71 34.11
C LYS A 447 8.95 -2.07 32.86
N PHE A 448 8.67 -0.79 32.65
CA PHE A 448 9.27 0.01 31.58
C PHE A 448 9.69 1.38 32.09
N ARG A 449 10.58 2.05 31.36
CA ARG A 449 11.03 3.40 31.71
C ARG A 449 10.17 4.43 30.99
N GLU A 450 9.66 5.40 31.72
CA GLU A 450 9.00 6.56 31.10
C GLU A 450 10.04 7.60 30.72
N THR A 451 9.83 8.27 29.59
CA THR A 451 10.61 9.45 29.21
C THR A 451 9.63 10.61 29.00
N SER A 452 9.94 11.80 29.50
CA SER A 452 8.99 12.94 29.53
C SER A 452 9.12 13.89 28.35
N MET A 453 9.79 13.47 27.26
CA MET A 453 10.07 14.32 26.10
C MET A 453 9.28 13.84 24.88
N PHE A 454 8.51 14.75 24.27
CA PHE A 454 7.72 14.52 23.05
C PHE A 454 8.31 15.25 21.83
N MET A 455 9.62 15.49 21.85
CA MET A 455 10.37 16.11 20.75
C MET A 455 10.66 15.09 19.65
N GLU A 456 11.05 15.58 18.48
CA GLU A 456 11.49 14.76 17.37
C GLU A 456 12.65 13.84 17.77
N GLY A 457 12.60 12.58 17.32
CA GLY A 457 13.60 11.58 17.70
C GLY A 457 13.51 11.10 19.15
N ALA A 458 12.54 11.59 19.95
CA ALA A 458 12.33 11.09 21.31
C ALA A 458 12.08 9.58 21.29
N SER A 459 12.73 8.86 22.19
CA SER A 459 12.55 7.42 22.34
C SER A 459 12.01 7.05 23.72
N TRP A 460 11.21 6.00 23.74
CA TRP A 460 10.56 5.43 24.91
C TRP A 460 10.94 3.96 24.99
N PRO A 461 12.09 3.64 25.62
CA PRO A 461 12.58 2.28 25.72
C PRO A 461 11.83 1.48 26.81
N PHE A 462 11.59 0.20 26.53
CA PHE A 462 10.96 -0.73 27.44
C PHE A 462 11.52 -2.15 27.28
N GLU A 463 11.54 -2.90 28.38
CA GLU A 463 11.86 -4.33 28.40
C GLU A 463 10.59 -5.14 28.19
N VAL A 464 10.68 -6.18 27.36
CA VAL A 464 9.55 -7.06 27.10
C VAL A 464 10.00 -8.47 26.75
N ASP A 465 9.27 -9.46 27.24
CA ASP A 465 9.47 -10.85 26.84
C ASP A 465 8.99 -11.06 25.39
N VAL A 466 9.91 -11.50 24.54
CA VAL A 466 9.65 -11.96 23.19
C VAL A 466 10.00 -13.45 23.17
N ASN A 467 8.97 -14.28 23.09
CA ASN A 467 9.10 -15.74 23.05
C ASN A 467 9.96 -16.38 24.16
N GLY A 468 10.00 -15.79 25.36
CA GLY A 468 10.70 -16.33 26.54
C GLY A 468 12.07 -15.70 26.76
N GLN A 469 12.43 -14.71 25.94
CA GLN A 469 13.64 -13.93 26.11
C GLN A 469 13.28 -12.47 26.33
N VAL A 470 13.82 -11.87 27.39
CA VAL A 470 13.67 -10.45 27.65
C VAL A 470 14.51 -9.67 26.63
N GLN A 471 13.85 -8.78 25.90
CA GLN A 471 14.47 -7.93 24.88
C GLN A 471 14.18 -6.46 25.15
N MET A 472 15.10 -5.59 24.73
CA MET A 472 14.95 -4.14 24.80
C MET A 472 14.36 -3.59 23.50
N TRP A 473 13.22 -2.93 23.60
CA TRP A 473 12.51 -2.28 22.49
C TRP A 473 12.29 -0.80 22.79
N GLN A 474 11.98 0.00 21.78
CA GLN A 474 11.64 1.40 21.99
C GLN A 474 10.63 1.90 20.97
N TRP A 475 9.68 2.70 21.46
CA TRP A 475 8.90 3.59 20.59
C TRP A 475 9.75 4.83 20.31
N ARG A 476 10.02 5.12 19.04
CA ARG A 476 10.74 6.30 18.61
C ARG A 476 9.80 7.21 17.85
N LYS A 477 9.64 8.46 18.31
CA LYS A 477 8.94 9.49 17.56
C LYS A 477 9.73 9.74 16.29
N ARG A 478 9.07 9.66 15.14
CA ARG A 478 9.72 10.01 13.88
C ARG A 478 10.21 11.44 13.99
N GLN A 479 11.42 11.69 13.49
CA GLN A 479 11.83 13.06 13.30
C GLN A 479 10.79 13.71 12.39
N GLY A 480 10.40 14.92 12.75
CA GLY A 480 9.65 15.76 11.87
C GLY A 480 10.64 16.08 10.77
N SER A 481 10.72 15.20 9.78
CA SER A 481 10.95 15.70 8.48
C SER A 481 9.89 16.81 8.36
N SER A 482 10.35 18.04 8.16
CA SER A 482 9.76 18.83 7.10
C SER A 482 9.95 18.05 5.78
N SER A 483 9.51 16.78 5.75
CA SER A 483 9.07 16.18 4.54
C SER A 483 8.00 17.14 4.12
N LEU A 484 8.13 17.59 2.90
CA LEU A 484 7.03 18.00 2.08
C LEU A 484 6.06 16.81 1.97
N THR A 485 5.56 16.28 3.10
CA THR A 485 4.50 15.29 3.11
C THR A 485 3.31 16.02 2.54
N ILE A 486 2.72 15.38 1.55
CA ILE A 486 1.52 15.73 0.79
C ILE A 486 0.37 16.30 1.64
N LYS A 487 0.37 16.11 2.96
CA LYS A 487 -0.53 16.78 3.91
C LYS A 487 -0.44 18.31 3.88
N ASN A 488 0.71 18.92 3.59
CA ASN A 488 0.83 20.39 3.54
C ASN A 488 0.17 21.03 2.30
N PHE A 489 -0.21 20.24 1.28
CA PHE A 489 -1.01 20.73 0.16
C PHE A 489 -2.52 20.75 0.46
N PHE A 490 -2.99 20.01 1.46
CA PHE A 490 -4.41 19.80 1.73
C PHE A 490 -4.84 20.04 3.19
N GLY A 491 -4.02 20.64 4.05
CA GLY A 491 -4.44 20.96 5.43
C GLY A 491 -3.51 21.89 6.21
N SER A 492 -4.11 22.83 6.93
CA SER A 492 -3.47 23.91 7.71
C SER A 492 -2.71 23.42 8.97
N GLY A 493 -1.62 24.12 9.28
CA GLY A 493 -0.62 23.77 10.30
C GLY A 493 -0.94 24.15 11.75
N SER A 494 -0.15 23.56 12.68
CA SER A 494 0.12 24.02 14.05
C SER A 494 1.23 23.13 14.68
N GLN A 495 2.23 23.76 15.31
CA GLN A 495 3.33 23.19 16.12
C GLN A 495 2.81 23.06 17.57
N SER A 496 2.80 21.97 18.33
CA SER A 496 3.52 20.69 18.38
C SER A 496 2.53 19.51 18.41
N LYS A 497 2.69 18.57 17.49
CA LYS A 497 1.76 17.43 17.31
C LYS A 497 2.33 16.16 17.97
N LEU A 498 1.43 15.27 18.43
CA LEU A 498 1.75 13.91 18.92
C LEU A 498 2.72 13.18 17.96
N GLY A 499 2.56 13.40 16.65
CA GLY A 499 3.44 12.89 15.60
C GLY A 499 3.29 11.39 15.37
N SER A 500 3.95 10.89 14.31
CA SER A 500 4.03 9.46 14.04
C SER A 500 5.19 8.81 14.80
N TRP A 501 5.05 7.51 15.10
CA TRP A 501 6.00 6.77 15.93
C TRP A 501 6.29 5.39 15.34
N ASP A 502 7.51 4.88 15.55
CA ASP A 502 7.92 3.53 15.17
C ASP A 502 8.39 2.74 16.38
N LEU A 503 7.97 1.48 16.46
CA LEU A 503 8.47 0.49 17.40
C LEU A 503 9.61 -0.27 16.76
N ILE A 504 10.80 -0.12 17.33
CA ILE A 504 12.06 -0.69 16.83
C ILE A 504 12.84 -1.35 17.97
N PRO A 505 13.79 -2.25 17.66
CA PRO A 505 14.77 -2.71 18.64
C PRO A 505 15.52 -1.53 19.27
N ALA A 506 15.78 -1.58 20.58
CA ALA A 506 16.50 -0.50 21.26
C ALA A 506 17.96 -0.36 20.78
N SER A 507 18.53 -1.44 20.24
CA SER A 507 19.84 -1.43 19.57
C SER A 507 19.89 -0.53 18.33
N GLY A 508 18.73 -0.14 17.79
CA GLY A 508 18.61 0.57 16.52
C GLY A 508 18.90 -0.29 15.28
N GLN A 509 19.27 -1.57 15.46
CA GLN A 509 19.50 -2.53 14.39
C GLN A 509 18.26 -3.41 14.22
N GLY A 510 17.59 -3.29 13.08
CA GLY A 510 16.41 -4.09 12.73
C GLY A 510 15.23 -3.24 12.25
N PRO A 511 14.30 -3.83 11.48
CA PRO A 511 13.15 -3.11 10.94
C PRO A 511 12.15 -2.72 12.04
N SER A 512 11.31 -1.74 11.75
CA SER A 512 10.15 -1.43 12.58
C SER A 512 9.15 -2.59 12.54
N VAL A 513 8.68 -2.99 13.71
CA VAL A 513 7.70 -4.09 13.87
C VAL A 513 6.31 -3.58 14.26
N ALA A 514 6.20 -2.30 14.57
CA ALA A 514 4.92 -1.61 14.66
C ALA A 514 5.10 -0.11 14.40
N SER A 515 4.06 0.56 13.94
CA SER A 515 4.05 1.99 13.71
C SER A 515 2.74 2.61 14.14
N PHE A 516 2.76 3.88 14.54
CA PHE A 516 1.58 4.71 14.69
C PHE A 516 1.66 5.91 13.74
N GLU A 517 0.64 6.06 12.90
CA GLU A 517 0.51 7.18 11.99
C GLU A 517 -0.45 8.23 12.53
N ALA A 518 0.04 9.45 12.80
CA ALA A 518 -0.81 10.52 13.30
C ALA A 518 -1.79 11.00 12.22
N ALA A 519 -3.09 10.97 12.54
CA ALA A 519 -4.15 11.53 11.72
C ALA A 519 -4.30 13.05 11.88
N GLY A 520 -3.71 13.62 12.94
CA GLY A 520 -3.67 15.07 13.18
C GLY A 520 -4.74 15.59 14.15
N GLY A 521 -5.69 14.75 14.58
CA GLY A 521 -6.64 15.09 15.63
C GLY A 521 -5.98 15.24 17.00
N SER A 522 -6.61 16.02 17.87
CA SER A 522 -6.10 16.34 19.20
C SER A 522 -6.73 15.50 20.31
N THR A 523 -5.95 15.14 21.32
CA THR A 523 -6.45 14.52 22.57
C THR A 523 -7.32 15.46 23.41
N SER A 524 -7.41 16.74 23.05
CA SER A 524 -8.30 17.72 23.68
C SER A 524 -9.66 17.87 22.98
N GLU A 525 -9.84 17.23 21.83
CA GLU A 525 -11.03 17.36 20.99
C GLU A 525 -11.92 16.13 21.14
N GLN A 526 -13.24 16.34 21.25
CA GLN A 526 -14.21 15.26 21.20
C GLN A 526 -14.12 14.56 19.84
N ASP A 527 -14.20 13.23 19.86
CA ASP A 527 -14.33 12.42 18.65
C ASP A 527 -13.17 12.55 17.64
N ALA A 528 -12.01 12.98 18.10
CA ALA A 528 -10.88 13.29 17.23
C ALA A 528 -10.06 12.04 16.89
N MET A 529 -9.86 11.79 15.60
CA MET A 529 -8.97 10.74 15.13
C MET A 529 -7.52 11.09 15.46
N LEU A 530 -6.90 10.33 16.36
CA LEU A 530 -5.52 10.58 16.74
C LEU A 530 -4.57 9.94 15.73
N GLY A 531 -4.90 8.74 15.27
CA GLY A 531 -4.09 8.04 14.30
C GLY A 531 -4.42 6.56 14.18
N GLU A 532 -3.55 5.88 13.46
CA GLU A 532 -3.67 4.46 13.15
C GLU A 532 -2.44 3.71 13.63
N PHE A 533 -2.68 2.59 14.32
CA PHE A 533 -1.64 1.69 14.78
C PHE A 533 -1.55 0.49 13.85
N MET A 534 -0.34 0.11 13.45
CA MET A 534 -0.08 -1.01 12.57
C MET A 534 1.06 -1.87 13.12
N LEU A 535 0.80 -3.16 13.35
CA LEU A 535 1.82 -4.19 13.52
C LEU A 535 2.37 -4.60 12.15
N ARG A 536 3.67 -4.90 12.07
CA ARG A 536 4.38 -5.25 10.84
C ARG A 536 5.19 -6.53 11.02
N GLY A 537 5.44 -7.22 9.90
CA GLY A 537 6.32 -8.39 9.84
C GLY A 537 5.95 -9.46 10.88
N PRO A 538 6.92 -10.00 11.65
CA PRO A 538 6.65 -11.03 12.65
C PRO A 538 5.59 -10.63 13.70
N ALA A 539 5.44 -9.34 14.01
CA ALA A 539 4.46 -8.89 15.01
C ALA A 539 3.01 -8.93 14.48
N SER A 540 2.78 -8.73 13.18
CA SER A 540 1.43 -8.71 12.59
C SER A 540 0.78 -10.08 12.51
N VAL A 541 1.60 -11.14 12.45
CA VAL A 541 1.19 -12.54 12.41
C VAL A 541 1.40 -13.25 13.75
N GLY A 542 1.62 -12.49 14.83
CA GLY A 542 1.71 -13.02 16.20
C GLY A 542 3.01 -13.75 16.54
N GLN A 543 4.00 -13.78 15.65
CA GLN A 543 5.26 -14.51 15.85
C GLN A 543 6.12 -13.92 16.98
N MET A 544 5.91 -12.67 17.36
CA MET A 544 6.60 -12.02 18.49
C MET A 544 5.97 -12.36 19.86
N GLY A 545 4.80 -13.01 19.87
CA GLY A 545 4.08 -13.43 21.07
C GLY A 545 3.11 -12.38 21.64
N ASP A 546 2.09 -12.86 22.37
CA ASP A 546 1.01 -12.02 22.90
C ASP A 546 1.52 -10.97 23.91
N ILE A 547 2.45 -11.36 24.80
CA ILE A 547 3.02 -10.45 25.80
C ILE A 547 3.67 -9.24 25.11
N PHE A 548 4.43 -9.48 24.04
CA PHE A 548 5.07 -8.42 23.26
C PHE A 548 4.05 -7.42 22.70
N VAL A 549 3.01 -7.93 22.04
CA VAL A 549 1.97 -7.08 21.42
C VAL A 549 1.22 -6.27 22.49
N ASN A 550 0.81 -6.93 23.59
CA ASN A 550 0.08 -6.29 24.68
C ASN A 550 0.88 -5.17 25.36
N VAL A 551 2.15 -5.44 25.71
CA VAL A 551 3.05 -4.44 26.31
C VAL A 551 3.30 -3.29 25.35
N SER A 552 3.56 -3.57 24.07
CA SER A 552 3.83 -2.56 23.05
C SER A 552 2.67 -1.57 22.88
N ILE A 553 1.43 -2.07 22.82
CA ILE A 553 0.21 -1.25 22.74
C ILE A 553 0.00 -0.47 24.04
N ALA A 554 0.15 -1.12 25.20
CA ALA A 554 -0.04 -0.47 26.50
C ALA A 554 0.94 0.70 26.71
N VAL A 555 2.22 0.51 26.40
CA VAL A 555 3.24 1.57 26.43
C VAL A 555 2.86 2.69 25.47
N PHE A 556 2.38 2.37 24.26
CA PHE A 556 2.01 3.41 23.31
C PHE A 556 0.81 4.25 23.76
N LEU A 557 -0.22 3.62 24.31
CA LEU A 557 -1.36 4.33 24.90
C LEU A 557 -0.94 5.22 26.08
N ARG A 558 0.08 4.82 26.84
CA ARG A 558 0.70 5.64 27.88
C ARG A 558 1.39 6.88 27.28
N ILE A 559 2.09 6.75 26.16
CA ILE A 559 2.73 7.87 25.44
C ILE A 559 1.68 8.93 25.06
N ILE A 560 0.61 8.51 24.37
CA ILE A 560 -0.48 9.40 23.95
C ILE A 560 -1.09 10.11 25.17
N SER A 561 -1.35 9.36 26.23
CA SER A 561 -1.99 9.88 27.44
C SER A 561 -1.10 10.88 28.20
N GLN A 562 0.21 10.66 28.24
CA GLN A 562 1.16 11.60 28.83
C GLN A 562 1.32 12.87 27.99
N HIS A 563 1.24 12.76 26.66
CA HIS A 563 1.24 13.92 25.76
C HIS A 563 0.05 14.84 26.06
N TYR A 564 -1.13 14.27 26.31
CA TYR A 564 -2.31 15.03 26.72
C TYR A 564 -2.08 15.79 28.05
N ILE A 565 -1.55 15.11 29.06
CA ILE A 565 -1.31 15.69 30.39
C ILE A 565 -0.26 16.80 30.35
N SER A 566 0.83 16.61 29.59
CA SER A 566 1.86 17.65 29.46
C SER A 566 1.30 18.91 28.80
N ARG A 567 0.38 18.77 27.83
CA ARG A 567 -0.32 19.91 27.22
C ARG A 567 -1.28 20.60 28.18
N ILE A 568 -2.04 19.86 29.00
CA ILE A 568 -2.88 20.48 30.04
C ILE A 568 -2.01 21.24 31.04
N ALA A 569 -0.94 20.62 31.55
CA ALA A 569 -0.04 21.27 32.50
C ALA A 569 0.55 22.57 31.92
N ALA A 570 1.00 22.55 30.66
CA ALA A 570 1.49 23.74 29.97
C ALA A 570 0.43 24.83 29.73
N SER A 571 -0.86 24.46 29.64
CA SER A 571 -1.97 25.41 29.47
C SER A 571 -2.44 26.07 30.78
N VAL A 572 -2.06 25.50 31.93
CA VAL A 572 -2.48 25.98 33.26
C VAL A 572 -1.42 26.89 33.92
N GLY A 573 -0.22 27.00 33.33
CA GLY A 573 0.87 27.87 33.80
C GLY A 573 1.98 27.11 34.51
#